data_AF-A0A8B8YQN9-F1
#
_entry.id   AF-A0A8B8YQN9-F1
#
_cell.length_a   1.000
_cell.length_b   1.000
_cell.length_c   1.000
_cell.angle_alpha   90.00
_cell.angle_beta   90.00
_cell.angle_gamma   90.00
#
_symmetry.space_group_name_H-M   'P 1'
#
loop_
_entity.id
_entity.type
_entity.pdbx_description
1 polymer ?
#
loop_
_entity_poly.entity_id
_entity_poly.type
_entity_poly.pdbx_seq_one_letter_code
_entity_poly.pdbx_strand_id
1 'polypeptide(L)'
;MPRKKPFSVKQKKKQLQDKRERKRGLQDGLRSSSNSRSGSRERREEQTDTSDGESVTHHIRRLNQQPSQALGSRGYDPNRYRLHFERDSREEVERRKRAAREQVLQPISAELLVLDIWEVYQPGSVLDFPRRPPWSYEMSKEQLMSQEERSFQEYLGKIYGAYTSEKLSYFEHNLETWRQLWRVLEMSDIVLLITDIRHPVVNFPPALYEYVTGELGLALVLVLNKVDLAPPALVVAWKHYFHQHYPQLHIVLFTSFPRDPRTPQDPSSVLKKSRRRGRGWTRALGPEQLLRACEAITAGKVDLSSWREKIARDVAGATWGNGSGEEEEEEDGPAVLVEQQTDSAMEPAGPTREHYKDGVVTIGCVGFPNVGKSSLINGLVGRKVVSVSRTPGHTRYFQTYFLTPSVKLCDCPGLIFPSLLPRQLQVLAGVYPIAQIQEPYTAVGYLASRVPVQALLHLRHPEAEDPSAEHPWCAWDICEAWAEKRGYKTAKAARNDVYRAANSLLRLALDGRLSLCFQPPGYSEQKEFLFTRINTHVINIF
;
A
#
# COMPACT_ATOMS: atom_id res chain seq x y z
N MET A 1 -2.26 -25.81 39.82
CA MET A 1 -3.37 -26.05 38.87
C MET A 1 -3.24 -27.42 38.24
N PRO A 2 -4.27 -28.30 38.24
CA PRO A 2 -4.13 -29.64 37.67
C PRO A 2 -4.16 -29.60 36.13
N ARG A 3 -3.25 -30.36 35.48
CA ARG A 3 -3.15 -30.47 34.02
C ARG A 3 -4.44 -31.04 33.42
N LYS A 4 -5.01 -30.34 32.43
CA LYS A 4 -6.22 -30.77 31.70
C LYS A 4 -5.97 -32.11 31.00
N LYS A 5 -6.85 -33.09 31.22
CA LYS A 5 -6.84 -34.38 30.52
C LYS A 5 -7.05 -34.19 29.01
N PRO A 6 -6.32 -34.90 28.14
CA PRO A 6 -6.50 -34.81 26.70
C PRO A 6 -7.86 -35.36 26.26
N PHE A 7 -8.50 -34.68 25.31
CA PHE A 7 -9.83 -34.99 24.80
C PHE A 7 -9.82 -36.33 24.06
N SER A 8 -10.71 -37.26 24.44
CA SER A 8 -10.87 -38.53 23.74
C SER A 8 -11.42 -38.30 22.32
N VAL A 9 -10.80 -38.93 21.32
CA VAL A 9 -11.20 -38.86 19.91
C VAL A 9 -12.67 -39.24 19.70
N LYS A 10 -13.20 -40.16 20.54
CA LYS A 10 -14.62 -40.54 20.52
C LYS A 10 -15.56 -39.38 20.92
N GLN A 11 -15.17 -38.59 21.91
CA GLN A 11 -15.96 -37.42 22.34
C GLN A 11 -15.99 -36.33 21.28
N LYS A 12 -14.85 -36.09 20.60
CA LYS A 12 -14.76 -35.13 19.50
C LYS A 12 -15.63 -35.54 18.29
N LYS A 13 -15.69 -36.84 17.98
CA LYS A 13 -16.53 -37.38 16.91
C LYS A 13 -18.02 -37.23 17.23
N LYS A 14 -18.43 -37.52 18.47
CA LYS A 14 -19.82 -37.34 18.93
C LYS A 14 -20.25 -35.87 18.88
N GLN A 15 -19.39 -34.95 19.34
CA GLN A 15 -19.66 -33.52 19.31
C GLN A 15 -19.81 -32.96 17.88
N LEU A 16 -19.06 -33.51 16.91
CA LEU A 16 -19.20 -33.16 15.48
C LEU A 16 -20.49 -33.73 14.86
N GLN A 17 -20.95 -34.89 15.34
CA GLN A 17 -22.18 -35.54 14.89
C GLN A 17 -23.41 -34.79 15.40
N ASP A 18 -23.43 -34.43 16.69
CA ASP A 18 -24.49 -33.61 17.30
C ASP A 18 -24.60 -32.23 16.62
N LYS A 19 -23.45 -31.64 16.21
CA LYS A 19 -23.42 -30.37 15.48
C LYS A 19 -23.95 -30.49 14.04
N ARG A 20 -23.85 -31.66 13.42
CA ARG A 20 -24.42 -31.95 12.08
C ARG A 20 -25.92 -32.20 12.16
N GLU A 21 -26.39 -32.88 13.20
CA GLU A 21 -27.83 -33.13 13.43
C GLU A 21 -28.58 -31.84 13.75
N ARG A 22 -28.01 -30.94 14.57
CA ARG A 22 -28.57 -29.60 14.80
C ARG A 22 -28.69 -28.76 13.53
N LYS A 23 -27.75 -28.90 12.58
CA LYS A 23 -27.81 -28.21 11.29
C LYS A 23 -28.86 -28.81 10.35
N ARG A 24 -29.17 -30.10 10.46
CA ARG A 24 -30.25 -30.74 9.68
C ARG A 24 -31.63 -30.32 10.16
N GLY A 25 -31.85 -30.27 11.47
CA GLY A 25 -33.15 -29.84 12.04
C GLY A 25 -33.55 -28.39 11.69
N LEU A 26 -32.58 -27.51 11.42
CA LEU A 26 -32.84 -26.13 10.97
C LEU A 26 -33.23 -26.03 9.49
N GLN A 27 -32.98 -27.07 8.68
CA GLN A 27 -33.24 -27.06 7.24
C GLN A 27 -34.63 -27.58 6.87
N ASP A 28 -35.23 -28.41 7.74
CA ASP A 28 -36.56 -29.01 7.53
C ASP A 28 -37.72 -28.08 7.97
N GLY A 29 -37.45 -27.00 8.70
CA GLY A 29 -38.48 -26.05 9.17
C GLY A 29 -38.95 -24.99 8.16
N LEU A 30 -38.36 -24.94 6.96
CA LEU A 30 -38.59 -23.85 5.98
C LEU A 30 -39.18 -24.34 4.64
N ARG A 31 -39.69 -25.57 4.57
CA ARG A 31 -40.32 -26.11 3.34
C ARG A 31 -41.71 -26.66 3.62
N SER A 32 -42.69 -25.75 3.67
CA SER A 32 -44.10 -26.06 3.48
C SER A 32 -44.76 -24.94 2.67
N SER A 33 -44.93 -25.19 1.36
CA SER A 33 -46.14 -24.93 0.56
C SER A 33 -45.87 -24.53 -0.90
N SER A 34 -46.65 -25.19 -1.78
CA SER A 34 -46.94 -24.95 -3.20
C SER A 34 -46.00 -25.52 -4.28
N ASN A 35 -46.58 -26.45 -5.04
CA ASN A 35 -46.10 -27.13 -6.26
C ASN A 35 -46.36 -26.26 -7.51
N SER A 36 -45.45 -26.27 -8.49
CA SER A 36 -45.64 -26.92 -9.81
C SER A 36 -44.82 -26.30 -10.97
N ARG A 37 -44.33 -27.21 -11.83
CA ARG A 37 -43.94 -27.09 -13.26
C ARG A 37 -42.59 -26.49 -13.69
N SER A 38 -41.80 -27.41 -14.28
CA SER A 38 -40.83 -27.34 -15.39
C SER A 38 -40.15 -26.02 -15.77
N GLY A 39 -38.81 -26.06 -15.87
CA GLY A 39 -38.05 -25.10 -16.66
C GLY A 39 -36.57 -25.11 -16.28
N SER A 40 -35.73 -25.49 -17.23
CA SER A 40 -34.28 -25.27 -17.29
C SER A 40 -33.87 -23.90 -16.73
N ARG A 41 -32.85 -23.84 -15.86
CA ARG A 41 -32.20 -22.56 -15.54
C ARG A 41 -30.77 -22.70 -15.04
N GLU A 42 -29.94 -21.91 -15.71
CA GLU A 42 -28.58 -21.49 -15.38
C GLU A 42 -28.49 -20.95 -13.94
N ARG A 43 -27.35 -21.20 -13.30
CA ARG A 43 -27.03 -20.65 -11.99
C ARG A 43 -26.76 -19.15 -12.10
N ARG A 44 -27.77 -18.33 -11.81
CA ARG A 44 -27.60 -16.94 -11.37
C ARG A 44 -27.04 -16.95 -9.94
N GLU A 45 -25.93 -16.24 -9.75
CA GLU A 45 -25.41 -15.88 -8.43
C GLU A 45 -26.35 -14.84 -7.79
N GLU A 46 -26.89 -15.14 -6.62
CA GLU A 46 -27.74 -14.23 -5.85
C GLU A 46 -26.91 -13.09 -5.25
N GLN A 47 -27.20 -11.88 -5.72
CA GLN A 47 -26.87 -10.62 -5.07
C GLN A 47 -27.67 -10.49 -3.77
N THR A 48 -26.99 -10.22 -2.66
CA THR A 48 -27.61 -9.60 -1.48
C THR A 48 -27.26 -8.12 -1.55
N ASP A 49 -28.15 -7.38 -2.21
CA ASP A 49 -28.22 -5.93 -2.16
C ASP A 49 -29.13 -5.55 -1.00
N THR A 50 -28.61 -4.80 -0.04
CA THR A 50 -29.41 -4.06 0.92
C THR A 50 -28.93 -2.62 0.89
N SER A 51 -29.77 -1.79 0.28
CA SER A 51 -29.88 -0.32 0.31
C SER A 51 -28.58 0.49 0.37
N ASP A 52 -28.25 1.14 -0.74
CA ASP A 52 -27.84 2.56 -0.75
C ASP A 52 -28.24 3.15 -2.11
N GLY A 53 -28.64 4.42 -2.09
CA GLY A 53 -29.41 5.08 -3.14
C GLY A 53 -28.83 5.05 -4.55
N GLU A 54 -29.75 5.03 -5.52
CA GLU A 54 -29.49 5.17 -6.95
C GLU A 54 -28.60 6.38 -7.24
N SER A 55 -27.34 6.13 -7.58
CA SER A 55 -26.46 7.10 -8.25
C SER A 55 -25.66 6.39 -9.34
N VAL A 56 -25.58 7.06 -10.49
CA VAL A 56 -24.98 6.74 -11.79
C VAL A 56 -24.09 5.48 -11.85
N THR A 57 -24.49 4.56 -12.72
CA THR A 57 -24.01 3.19 -12.89
C THR A 57 -22.52 3.05 -13.27
N HIS A 58 -21.63 3.12 -12.29
CA HIS A 58 -20.31 2.48 -12.36
C HIS A 58 -20.31 1.29 -11.39
N HIS A 59 -20.11 0.07 -11.90
CA HIS A 59 -20.12 -1.12 -11.03
C HIS A 59 -18.89 -1.09 -10.11
N ILE A 60 -19.07 -0.73 -8.84
CA ILE A 60 -17.98 -0.69 -7.85
C ILE A 60 -17.68 -2.10 -7.34
N ARG A 61 -16.41 -2.51 -7.43
CA ARG A 61 -15.84 -3.71 -6.81
C ARG A 61 -15.34 -3.39 -5.39
N ARG A 62 -15.96 -4.06 -4.41
CA ARG A 62 -15.54 -4.04 -3.00
C ARG A 62 -14.45 -5.08 -2.78
N LEU A 63 -13.22 -4.66 -2.47
CA LEU A 63 -12.08 -5.55 -2.24
C LEU A 63 -11.85 -5.78 -0.74
N ASN A 64 -11.23 -6.90 -0.38
CA ASN A 64 -10.92 -7.28 1.01
C ASN A 64 -12.14 -7.46 1.94
N GLN A 65 -13.30 -7.80 1.36
CA GLN A 65 -14.53 -8.08 2.11
C GLN A 65 -14.33 -9.28 3.04
N GLN A 66 -14.60 -9.08 4.32
CA GLN A 66 -14.64 -10.16 5.30
C GLN A 66 -16.05 -10.76 5.35
N PRO A 67 -16.17 -12.10 5.44
CA PRO A 67 -17.46 -12.77 5.58
C PRO A 67 -18.14 -12.28 6.87
N SER A 68 -19.41 -11.90 6.78
CA SER A 68 -20.20 -11.43 7.91
C SER A 68 -20.34 -12.53 8.95
N GLN A 69 -19.53 -12.49 10.01
CA GLN A 69 -19.97 -13.03 11.29
C GLN A 69 -21.01 -12.05 11.82
N ALA A 70 -22.11 -12.56 12.39
CA ALA A 70 -23.18 -11.75 12.98
C ALA A 70 -22.59 -10.52 13.68
N LEU A 71 -23.18 -9.35 13.42
CA LEU A 71 -22.78 -8.02 13.92
C LEU A 71 -21.97 -8.18 15.19
N GLY A 72 -20.66 -7.92 15.13
CA GLY A 72 -19.77 -8.15 16.28
C GLY A 72 -20.37 -7.49 17.51
N SER A 73 -20.12 -8.06 18.70
CA SER A 73 -20.79 -7.77 19.98
C SER A 73 -20.77 -6.30 20.47
N ARG A 74 -20.43 -5.33 19.62
CA ARG A 74 -20.38 -3.88 19.84
C ARG A 74 -20.87 -3.01 18.65
N GLY A 75 -21.61 -3.56 17.68
CA GLY A 75 -22.18 -2.75 16.57
C GLY A 75 -21.15 -2.21 15.56
N TYR A 76 -19.97 -2.83 15.50
CA TYR A 76 -18.87 -2.42 14.63
C TYR A 76 -18.91 -3.18 13.29
N ASP A 77 -18.86 -2.45 12.17
CA ASP A 77 -18.74 -3.04 10.84
C ASP A 77 -17.26 -3.26 10.43
N PRO A 78 -16.79 -4.51 10.33
CA PRO A 78 -15.42 -4.82 9.93
C PRO A 78 -15.09 -4.45 8.46
N ASN A 79 -16.12 -4.15 7.66
CA ASN A 79 -16.02 -3.84 6.24
C ASN A 79 -16.13 -2.35 5.91
N ARG A 80 -16.25 -1.47 6.92
CA ARG A 80 -16.42 -0.01 6.74
C ARG A 80 -15.34 0.63 5.87
N TYR A 81 -14.07 0.29 6.09
CA TYR A 81 -12.91 0.85 5.38
C TYR A 81 -12.32 -0.09 4.32
N ARG A 82 -13.15 -0.96 3.75
CA ARG A 82 -12.72 -1.79 2.62
C ARG A 82 -12.49 -0.90 1.39
N LEU A 83 -11.63 -1.35 0.47
CA LEU A 83 -11.31 -0.60 -0.74
C LEU A 83 -12.46 -0.73 -1.76
N HIS A 84 -12.86 0.38 -2.37
CA HIS A 84 -13.90 0.41 -3.40
C HIS A 84 -13.28 0.95 -4.68
N PHE A 85 -13.13 0.08 -5.68
CA PHE A 85 -12.60 0.45 -6.99
C PHE A 85 -13.60 0.12 -8.07
N GLU A 86 -13.53 0.80 -9.21
CA GLU A 86 -14.32 0.43 -10.37
C GLU A 86 -14.02 -1.02 -10.84
N ARG A 87 -15.07 -1.73 -11.27
CA ARG A 87 -14.98 -3.08 -11.80
C ARG A 87 -14.68 -3.04 -13.29
N ASP A 88 -13.66 -3.78 -13.70
CA ASP A 88 -13.37 -4.00 -15.12
C ASP A 88 -14.53 -4.76 -15.81
N SER A 89 -14.85 -4.35 -17.04
CA SER A 89 -15.76 -5.10 -17.91
C SER A 89 -15.15 -6.45 -18.29
N ARG A 90 -16.01 -7.45 -18.57
CA ARG A 90 -15.54 -8.77 -19.01
C ARG A 90 -14.79 -8.70 -20.33
N GLU A 91 -15.26 -7.84 -21.24
CA GLU A 91 -14.63 -7.62 -22.55
C GLU A 91 -13.20 -7.09 -22.41
N GLU A 92 -13.00 -6.13 -21.51
CA GLU A 92 -11.68 -5.56 -21.24
C GLU A 92 -10.70 -6.57 -20.65
N VAL A 93 -11.21 -7.44 -19.76
CA VAL A 93 -10.42 -8.52 -19.18
C VAL A 93 -10.01 -9.55 -20.24
N GLU A 94 -10.93 -9.95 -21.13
CA GLU A 94 -10.61 -10.87 -22.23
C GLU A 94 -9.68 -10.25 -23.27
N ARG A 95 -9.84 -8.96 -23.58
CA ARG A 95 -8.93 -8.20 -24.46
C ARG A 95 -7.49 -8.25 -23.94
N ARG A 96 -7.29 -7.97 -22.65
CA ARG A 96 -5.97 -8.03 -22.01
C ARG A 96 -5.40 -9.45 -21.96
N LYS A 97 -6.22 -10.47 -21.70
CA LYS A 97 -5.77 -11.86 -21.77
C LYS A 97 -5.29 -12.25 -23.17
N ARG A 98 -5.99 -11.80 -24.22
CA ARG A 98 -5.58 -12.02 -25.61
C ARG A 98 -4.25 -11.34 -25.89
N ALA A 99 -4.12 -10.05 -25.53
CA ALA A 99 -2.87 -9.31 -25.68
C ALA A 99 -1.70 -10.00 -24.95
N ALA A 100 -1.91 -10.53 -23.74
CA ALA A 100 -0.86 -11.22 -23.00
C ALA A 100 -0.33 -12.50 -23.68
N ARG A 101 -1.11 -13.11 -24.58
CA ARG A 101 -0.74 -14.32 -25.33
C ARG A 101 -0.16 -14.03 -26.70
N GLU A 102 -0.64 -12.97 -27.36
CA GLU A 102 -0.32 -12.69 -28.76
C GLU A 102 0.74 -11.59 -28.91
N GLN A 103 0.83 -10.67 -27.96
CA GLN A 103 1.75 -9.54 -28.05
C GLN A 103 3.17 -9.96 -27.69
N VAL A 104 4.05 -9.93 -28.68
CA VAL A 104 5.49 -10.12 -28.50
C VAL A 104 6.06 -8.96 -27.67
N LEU A 105 6.81 -9.30 -26.63
CA LEU A 105 7.48 -8.35 -25.76
C LEU A 105 8.76 -7.86 -26.43
N GLN A 106 8.91 -6.55 -26.50
CA GLN A 106 10.14 -5.89 -26.93
C GLN A 106 10.78 -5.20 -25.71
N PRO A 107 12.10 -5.34 -25.52
CA PRO A 107 12.82 -4.55 -24.52
C PRO A 107 12.65 -3.07 -24.81
N ILE A 108 12.29 -2.32 -23.78
CA ILE A 108 12.10 -0.87 -23.85
C ILE A 108 13.42 -0.18 -23.49
N SER A 109 13.75 0.91 -24.19
CA SER A 109 14.96 1.70 -23.91
C SER A 109 14.90 2.35 -22.52
N ALA A 110 16.05 2.61 -21.92
CA ALA A 110 16.13 3.23 -20.59
C ALA A 110 15.48 4.62 -20.53
N GLU A 111 15.44 5.34 -21.66
CA GLU A 111 14.81 6.66 -21.80
C GLU A 111 13.29 6.62 -21.58
N LEU A 112 12.65 5.49 -21.85
CA LEU A 112 11.22 5.26 -21.64
C LEU A 112 10.90 4.77 -20.22
N LEU A 113 11.88 4.77 -19.31
CA LEU A 113 11.70 4.62 -17.87
C LEU A 113 11.60 5.97 -17.15
N VAL A 114 11.49 7.07 -17.89
CA VAL A 114 11.13 8.37 -17.35
C VAL A 114 9.65 8.37 -16.99
N LEU A 115 9.30 8.94 -15.83
CA LEU A 115 7.92 9.16 -15.44
C LEU A 115 7.77 10.57 -14.89
N ASP A 116 6.98 11.39 -15.59
CA ASP A 116 6.71 12.77 -15.19
C ASP A 116 5.40 12.85 -14.39
N ILE A 117 5.39 13.69 -13.36
CA ILE A 117 4.20 13.96 -12.57
C ILE A 117 3.04 14.54 -13.41
N TRP A 118 3.36 15.28 -14.47
CA TRP A 118 2.38 15.83 -15.40
C TRP A 118 1.64 14.74 -16.17
N GLU A 119 2.30 13.64 -16.51
CA GLU A 119 1.69 12.48 -17.18
C GLU A 119 0.80 11.67 -16.21
N VAL A 120 1.16 11.67 -14.93
CA VAL A 120 0.46 10.91 -13.89
C VAL A 120 -0.82 11.61 -13.43
N TYR A 121 -0.72 12.89 -13.04
CA TYR A 121 -1.81 13.60 -12.36
C TYR A 121 -2.38 14.78 -13.15
N GLN A 122 -1.68 15.29 -14.16
CA GLN A 122 -2.06 16.53 -14.85
C GLN A 122 -2.46 17.65 -13.85
N PRO A 123 -1.52 18.15 -13.01
CA PRO A 123 -1.81 19.19 -12.02
C PRO A 123 -2.66 20.34 -12.59
N GLY A 124 -3.69 20.77 -11.86
CA GLY A 124 -4.68 21.74 -12.31
C GLY A 124 -5.86 21.17 -13.11
N SER A 125 -5.84 19.87 -13.43
CA SER A 125 -7.01 19.16 -13.99
C SER A 125 -8.03 18.80 -12.90
N VAL A 126 -9.09 18.07 -13.29
CA VAL A 126 -10.09 17.54 -12.34
C VAL A 126 -9.59 16.34 -11.52
N LEU A 127 -8.37 15.85 -11.78
CA LEU A 127 -7.73 14.75 -11.03
C LEU A 127 -7.18 15.25 -9.67
N ASP A 128 -8.08 15.73 -8.83
CA ASP A 128 -7.82 16.20 -7.47
C ASP A 128 -8.22 15.10 -6.46
N PHE A 129 -8.48 15.45 -5.21
CA PHE A 129 -9.07 14.63 -4.17
C PHE A 129 -10.26 15.36 -3.53
N PRO A 130 -11.22 14.66 -2.91
CA PRO A 130 -12.37 15.31 -2.32
C PRO A 130 -11.92 16.14 -1.11
N ARG A 131 -12.17 17.44 -1.15
CA ARG A 131 -11.96 18.35 -0.02
C ARG A 131 -13.12 18.23 0.95
N ARG A 132 -12.85 18.36 2.25
CA ARG A 132 -13.92 18.37 3.24
C ARG A 132 -14.73 19.67 3.09
N PRO A 133 -16.07 19.61 2.91
CA PRO A 133 -16.86 20.83 2.90
C PRO A 133 -16.77 21.54 4.26
N PRO A 134 -16.92 22.88 4.30
CA PRO A 134 -16.95 23.61 5.56
C PRO A 134 -18.04 23.08 6.49
N TRP A 135 -17.71 22.91 7.76
CA TRP A 135 -18.61 22.39 8.78
C TRP A 135 -18.45 23.15 10.10
N SER A 136 -19.47 23.10 10.97
CA SER A 136 -19.46 23.70 12.30
C SER A 136 -20.12 22.78 13.34
N TYR A 137 -19.84 23.00 14.63
CA TYR A 137 -20.46 22.23 15.74
C TYR A 137 -21.96 22.43 15.86
N GLU A 138 -22.50 23.48 15.24
CA GLU A 138 -23.93 23.74 15.20
C GLU A 138 -24.66 22.77 14.26
N MET A 139 -23.93 22.13 13.33
CA MET A 139 -24.51 21.18 12.39
C MET A 139 -24.79 19.84 13.08
N SER A 140 -25.94 19.24 12.74
CA SER A 140 -26.20 17.86 13.15
C SER A 140 -25.26 16.89 12.43
N LYS A 141 -25.00 15.73 13.05
CA LYS A 141 -24.19 14.67 12.45
C LYS A 141 -24.74 14.24 11.09
N GLU A 142 -26.05 14.09 10.97
CA GLU A 142 -26.74 13.67 9.75
C GLU A 142 -26.62 14.74 8.65
N GLN A 143 -26.73 16.02 9.02
CA GLN A 143 -26.53 17.14 8.09
C GLN A 143 -25.11 17.15 7.53
N LEU A 144 -24.11 17.02 8.41
CA LEU A 144 -22.71 16.96 8.01
C LEU A 144 -22.44 15.75 7.10
N MET A 145 -22.93 14.57 7.47
CA MET A 145 -22.76 13.36 6.66
C MET A 145 -23.38 13.51 5.27
N SER A 146 -24.57 14.11 5.17
CA SER A 146 -25.26 14.37 3.90
C SER A 146 -24.53 15.39 3.03
N GLN A 147 -23.96 16.43 3.64
CA GLN A 147 -23.17 17.44 2.94
C GLN A 147 -21.85 16.87 2.39
N GLU A 148 -21.14 16.08 3.20
CA GLU A 148 -19.93 15.37 2.79
C GLU A 148 -20.21 14.38 1.64
N GLU A 149 -21.32 13.64 1.73
CA GLU A 149 -21.74 12.71 0.68
C GLU A 149 -22.04 13.42 -0.64
N ARG A 150 -22.80 14.53 -0.60
CA ARG A 150 -23.09 15.34 -1.79
C ARG A 150 -21.82 15.87 -2.44
N SER A 151 -20.92 16.45 -1.63
CA SER A 151 -19.65 16.98 -2.12
C SER A 151 -18.78 15.89 -2.76
N PHE A 152 -18.77 14.69 -2.18
CA PHE A 152 -18.05 13.55 -2.74
C PHE A 152 -18.64 13.05 -4.07
N GLN A 153 -19.97 13.01 -4.19
CA GLN A 153 -20.64 12.65 -5.44
C GLN A 153 -20.37 13.67 -6.56
N GLU A 154 -20.39 14.97 -6.25
CA GLU A 154 -20.01 16.03 -7.20
C GLU A 154 -18.55 15.89 -7.65
N TYR A 155 -17.64 15.55 -6.74
CA TYR A 155 -16.24 15.28 -7.05
C TYR A 155 -16.10 14.10 -8.02
N LEU A 156 -16.77 12.97 -7.76
CA LEU A 156 -16.76 11.82 -8.68
C LEU A 156 -17.37 12.18 -10.04
N GLY A 157 -18.47 12.92 -10.04
CA GLY A 157 -19.13 13.40 -11.26
C GLY A 157 -18.22 14.25 -12.15
N LYS A 158 -17.37 15.10 -11.56
CA LYS A 158 -16.38 15.90 -12.30
C LYS A 158 -15.33 15.02 -12.98
N ILE A 159 -14.82 14.00 -12.29
CA ILE A 159 -13.81 13.08 -12.84
C ILE A 159 -14.39 12.28 -13.99
N TYR A 160 -15.54 11.63 -13.80
CA TYR A 160 -16.18 10.81 -14.82
C TYR A 160 -16.80 11.62 -15.96
N GLY A 161 -17.07 12.90 -15.74
CA GLY A 161 -17.42 13.85 -16.80
C GLY A 161 -16.24 14.20 -17.72
N ALA A 162 -15.00 14.14 -17.23
CA ALA A 162 -13.81 14.51 -17.98
C ALA A 162 -13.04 13.30 -18.55
N TYR A 163 -13.03 12.17 -17.85
CA TYR A 163 -12.25 10.98 -18.22
C TYR A 163 -13.13 9.74 -18.29
N THR A 164 -12.83 8.88 -19.26
CA THR A 164 -13.41 7.55 -19.32
C THR A 164 -12.72 6.62 -18.32
N SER A 165 -13.49 5.67 -17.79
CA SER A 165 -13.03 4.61 -16.88
C SER A 165 -11.76 3.89 -17.36
N GLU A 166 -11.62 3.65 -18.66
CA GLU A 166 -10.48 2.94 -19.23
C GLU A 166 -9.15 3.69 -19.08
N LYS A 167 -9.19 5.02 -19.15
CA LYS A 167 -8.01 5.89 -19.01
C LYS A 167 -7.61 6.08 -17.55
N LEU A 168 -8.56 5.98 -16.64
CA LEU A 168 -8.33 6.15 -15.22
C LEU A 168 -7.66 4.91 -14.61
N SER A 169 -6.69 5.18 -13.73
CA SER A 169 -6.21 4.19 -12.77
C SER A 169 -7.28 3.88 -11.72
N TYR A 170 -7.14 2.77 -10.99
CA TYR A 170 -8.02 2.51 -9.85
C TYR A 170 -7.81 3.57 -8.77
N PHE A 171 -8.88 4.14 -8.22
CA PHE A 171 -8.79 5.07 -7.10
C PHE A 171 -9.95 4.85 -6.13
N GLU A 172 -9.82 5.41 -4.93
CA GLU A 172 -10.74 5.12 -3.83
C GLU A 172 -12.12 5.79 -4.02
N HIS A 173 -13.16 4.96 -4.05
CA HIS A 173 -14.57 5.37 -4.12
C HIS A 173 -15.28 5.31 -2.76
N ASN A 174 -14.59 4.89 -1.70
CA ASN A 174 -15.15 4.85 -0.36
C ASN A 174 -14.91 6.19 0.37
N LEU A 175 -15.98 6.96 0.57
CA LEU A 175 -15.94 8.22 1.33
C LEU A 175 -15.39 8.04 2.75
N GLU A 176 -15.64 6.89 3.38
CA GLU A 176 -15.12 6.61 4.73
C GLU A 176 -13.59 6.64 4.81
N THR A 177 -12.92 6.22 3.73
CA THR A 177 -11.46 6.29 3.64
C THR A 177 -11.00 7.74 3.52
N TRP A 178 -11.67 8.56 2.69
CA TRP A 178 -11.39 9.98 2.54
C TRP A 178 -11.65 10.78 3.82
N ARG A 179 -12.69 10.43 4.59
CA ARG A 179 -12.92 10.96 5.95
C ARG A 179 -11.73 10.74 6.87
N GLN A 180 -10.99 9.63 6.72
CA GLN A 180 -9.76 9.42 7.51
C GLN A 180 -8.66 10.40 7.11
N LEU A 181 -8.52 10.72 5.81
CA LEU A 181 -7.57 11.72 5.35
C LEU A 181 -7.86 13.08 5.98
N TRP A 182 -9.12 13.52 5.92
CA TRP A 182 -9.51 14.82 6.47
C TRP A 182 -9.17 14.93 7.95
N ARG A 183 -9.48 13.91 8.75
CA ARG A 183 -9.15 13.88 10.18
C ARG A 183 -7.65 13.97 10.44
N VAL A 184 -6.84 13.23 9.68
CA VAL A 184 -5.38 13.30 9.80
C VAL A 184 -4.90 14.70 9.48
N LEU A 185 -5.41 15.30 8.39
CA LEU A 185 -5.03 16.65 7.98
C LEU A 185 -5.52 17.73 8.95
N GLU A 186 -6.59 17.52 9.70
CA GLU A 186 -7.10 18.47 10.72
C GLU A 186 -6.32 18.37 12.03
N MET A 187 -5.87 17.17 12.41
CA MET A 187 -5.19 16.93 13.70
C MET A 187 -3.68 17.16 13.67
N SER A 188 -3.05 17.15 12.49
CA SER A 188 -1.58 17.10 12.39
C SER A 188 -0.96 18.48 12.39
N ASP A 189 0.07 18.72 13.19
CA ASP A 189 0.91 19.91 13.03
C ASP A 189 1.87 19.77 11.84
N ILE A 190 2.29 18.54 11.56
CA ILE A 190 3.19 18.18 10.46
C ILE A 190 2.61 16.99 9.71
N VAL A 191 2.58 17.05 8.38
CA VAL A 191 2.15 15.93 7.53
C VAL A 191 3.37 15.25 6.93
N LEU A 192 3.47 13.92 7.08
CA LEU A 192 4.44 13.08 6.37
C LEU A 192 3.75 12.45 5.17
N LEU A 193 4.20 12.79 3.95
CA LEU A 193 3.78 12.11 2.74
C LEU A 193 4.81 11.03 2.37
N ILE A 194 4.43 9.77 2.51
CA ILE A 194 5.33 8.63 2.36
C ILE A 194 5.21 8.05 0.96
N THR A 195 6.33 7.95 0.26
CA THR A 195 6.43 7.49 -1.13
C THR A 195 7.44 6.36 -1.27
N ASP A 196 7.29 5.50 -2.28
CA ASP A 196 8.28 4.45 -2.60
C ASP A 196 9.30 5.00 -3.59
N ILE A 197 10.59 4.92 -3.26
CA ILE A 197 11.68 5.50 -4.05
C ILE A 197 11.75 5.00 -5.49
N ARG A 198 11.17 3.83 -5.77
CA ARG A 198 11.19 3.24 -7.11
C ARG A 198 10.30 3.98 -8.10
N HIS A 199 9.31 4.71 -7.60
CA HIS A 199 8.33 5.44 -8.40
C HIS A 199 7.66 6.54 -7.56
N PRO A 200 8.41 7.52 -7.03
CA PRO A 200 7.88 8.45 -6.03
C PRO A 200 6.76 9.34 -6.60
N VAL A 201 6.82 9.70 -7.88
CA VAL A 201 5.76 10.46 -8.57
C VAL A 201 4.42 9.72 -8.65
N VAL A 202 4.40 8.38 -8.60
CA VAL A 202 3.15 7.59 -8.52
C VAL A 202 2.46 7.76 -7.17
N ASN A 203 3.21 8.12 -6.14
CA ASN A 203 2.73 8.20 -4.77
C ASN A 203 2.63 9.64 -4.25
N PHE A 204 2.91 10.63 -5.11
CA PHE A 204 2.93 12.05 -4.77
C PHE A 204 1.87 12.79 -5.57
N PRO A 205 0.63 12.93 -5.05
CA PRO A 205 -0.41 13.72 -5.69
C PRO A 205 -0.12 15.23 -5.49
N PRO A 206 0.12 16.02 -6.55
CA PRO A 206 0.41 17.46 -6.43
C PRO A 206 -0.68 18.25 -5.72
N ALA A 207 -1.94 17.92 -5.98
CA ALA A 207 -3.06 18.66 -5.39
C ALA A 207 -3.09 18.55 -3.85
N LEU A 208 -2.63 17.42 -3.29
CA LEU A 208 -2.46 17.29 -1.84
C LEU A 208 -1.35 18.21 -1.32
N TYR A 209 -0.24 18.34 -2.05
CA TYR A 209 0.83 19.26 -1.69
C TYR A 209 0.33 20.71 -1.66
N GLU A 210 -0.37 21.13 -2.71
CA GLU A 210 -0.91 22.49 -2.85
C GLU A 210 -1.92 22.80 -1.73
N TYR A 211 -2.81 21.85 -1.43
CA TYR A 211 -3.78 22.00 -0.36
C TYR A 211 -3.13 22.09 1.03
N VAL A 212 -2.18 21.18 1.33
CA VAL A 212 -1.54 21.11 2.65
C VAL A 212 -0.65 22.32 2.92
N THR A 213 0.17 22.71 1.93
CA THR A 213 1.14 23.81 2.11
C THR A 213 0.52 25.17 1.87
N GLY A 214 -0.40 25.30 0.91
CA GLY A 214 -1.03 26.56 0.53
C GLY A 214 -2.26 26.89 1.38
N GLU A 215 -3.29 26.04 1.33
CA GLU A 215 -4.59 26.34 1.96
C GLU A 215 -4.58 26.06 3.47
N LEU A 216 -4.00 24.94 3.90
CA LEU A 216 -3.91 24.60 5.33
C LEU A 216 -2.71 25.24 6.02
N GLY A 217 -1.72 25.73 5.27
CA GLY A 217 -0.49 26.32 5.83
C GLY A 217 0.35 25.36 6.68
N LEU A 218 0.21 24.04 6.47
CA LEU A 218 0.92 23.02 7.22
C LEU A 218 2.26 22.68 6.59
N ALA A 219 3.23 22.34 7.43
CA ALA A 219 4.49 21.79 6.96
C ALA A 219 4.31 20.37 6.41
N LEU A 220 4.84 20.14 5.21
CA LEU A 220 4.78 18.85 4.52
C LEU A 220 6.19 18.28 4.37
N VAL A 221 6.40 17.09 4.95
CA VAL A 221 7.64 16.33 4.85
C VAL A 221 7.43 15.19 3.86
N LEU A 222 8.16 15.19 2.76
CA LEU A 222 8.19 14.09 1.80
C LEU A 222 9.18 13.04 2.27
N VAL A 223 8.68 11.84 2.59
CA VAL A 223 9.53 10.69 2.93
C VAL A 223 9.71 9.81 1.70
N LEU A 224 10.92 9.83 1.14
CA LEU A 224 11.35 8.88 0.13
C LEU A 224 11.75 7.58 0.85
N ASN A 225 10.84 6.61 0.87
CA ASN A 225 11.00 5.36 1.60
C ASN A 225 11.58 4.23 0.73
N LYS A 226 12.14 3.22 1.38
CA LYS A 226 12.76 2.03 0.77
C LYS A 226 13.95 2.38 -0.14
N VAL A 227 14.70 3.41 0.23
CA VAL A 227 15.87 3.91 -0.52
C VAL A 227 16.90 2.81 -0.84
N ASP A 228 16.93 1.71 -0.08
CA ASP A 228 17.74 0.51 -0.33
C ASP A 228 17.36 -0.28 -1.59
N LEU A 229 16.21 0.01 -2.21
CA LEU A 229 15.74 -0.66 -3.43
C LEU A 229 16.16 0.05 -4.73
N ALA A 230 16.68 1.27 -4.63
CA ALA A 230 17.07 2.10 -5.77
C ALA A 230 18.58 2.42 -5.74
N PRO A 231 19.23 2.60 -6.91
CA PRO A 231 20.61 3.07 -6.95
C PRO A 231 20.79 4.46 -6.31
N PRO A 232 21.92 4.76 -5.65
CA PRO A 232 22.15 6.04 -4.98
C PRO A 232 21.97 7.27 -5.89
N ALA A 233 22.49 7.21 -7.12
CA ALA A 233 22.35 8.29 -8.10
C ALA A 233 20.89 8.60 -8.42
N LEU A 234 20.03 7.57 -8.47
CA LEU A 234 18.60 7.74 -8.70
C LEU A 234 17.91 8.39 -7.49
N VAL A 235 18.34 8.05 -6.27
CA VAL A 235 17.81 8.68 -5.06
C VAL A 235 18.15 10.17 -5.01
N VAL A 236 19.39 10.54 -5.36
CA VAL A 236 19.80 11.94 -5.48
C VAL A 236 19.00 12.67 -6.54
N ALA A 237 18.77 12.03 -7.70
CA ALA A 237 17.99 12.61 -8.79
C ALA A 237 16.56 12.94 -8.36
N TRP A 238 15.86 11.99 -7.74
CA TRP A 238 14.50 12.22 -7.24
C TRP A 238 14.47 13.30 -6.16
N LYS A 239 15.44 13.31 -5.24
CA LYS A 239 15.55 14.36 -4.24
C LYS A 239 15.73 15.74 -4.89
N HIS A 240 16.55 15.85 -5.93
CA HIS A 240 16.77 17.11 -6.65
C HIS A 240 15.50 17.57 -7.37
N TYR A 241 14.84 16.65 -8.08
CA TYR A 241 13.58 16.89 -8.77
C TYR A 241 12.51 17.48 -7.83
N PHE A 242 12.23 16.82 -6.70
CA PHE A 242 11.23 17.33 -5.77
C PHE A 242 11.64 18.67 -5.14
N HIS A 243 12.92 18.88 -4.87
CA HIS A 243 13.38 20.15 -4.30
C HIS A 243 13.22 21.33 -5.27
N GLN A 244 13.45 21.09 -6.56
CA GLN A 244 13.28 22.12 -7.61
C GLN A 244 11.81 22.44 -7.87
N HIS A 245 10.96 21.42 -7.99
CA HIS A 245 9.55 21.60 -8.35
C HIS A 245 8.66 21.96 -7.14
N TYR A 246 9.05 21.57 -5.93
CA TYR A 246 8.25 21.73 -4.71
C TYR A 246 9.12 22.25 -3.55
N PRO A 247 9.53 23.54 -3.59
CA PRO A 247 10.54 24.09 -2.68
C PRO A 247 10.13 24.15 -1.21
N GLN A 248 8.82 24.08 -0.90
CA GLN A 248 8.33 24.04 0.48
C GLN A 248 8.45 22.65 1.13
N LEU A 249 8.86 21.62 0.37
CA LEU A 249 9.02 20.27 0.90
C LEU A 249 10.29 20.12 1.75
N HIS A 250 10.12 19.52 2.93
CA HIS A 250 11.22 18.89 3.64
C HIS A 250 11.38 17.45 3.14
N ILE A 251 12.51 17.11 2.52
CA ILE A 251 12.71 15.75 1.96
C ILE A 251 13.55 14.92 2.92
N VAL A 252 13.01 13.78 3.34
CA VAL A 252 13.65 12.79 4.21
C VAL A 252 13.85 11.48 3.47
N LEU A 253 15.07 10.95 3.53
CA LEU A 253 15.40 9.62 3.00
C LEU A 253 15.23 8.59 4.11
N PHE A 254 14.48 7.51 3.85
CA PHE A 254 14.14 6.53 4.88
C PHE A 254 14.25 5.09 4.38
N THR A 255 14.77 4.20 5.23
CA THR A 255 14.58 2.74 5.08
C THR A 255 14.41 2.08 6.44
N SER A 256 13.34 1.31 6.61
CA SER A 256 13.11 0.52 7.83
C SER A 256 14.05 -0.69 7.95
N PHE A 257 14.60 -1.15 6.83
CA PHE A 257 15.36 -2.39 6.76
C PHE A 257 16.55 -2.21 5.81
N PRO A 258 17.59 -1.44 6.20
CA PRO A 258 18.76 -1.27 5.38
C PRO A 258 19.40 -2.63 5.05
N ARG A 259 19.91 -2.76 3.82
CA ARG A 259 20.64 -3.96 3.39
C ARG A 259 22.05 -3.94 3.97
N ASP A 260 22.64 -5.11 4.22
CA ASP A 260 24.05 -5.18 4.62
C ASP A 260 24.92 -4.83 3.40
N PRO A 261 25.79 -3.80 3.47
CA PRO A 261 26.67 -3.41 2.36
C PRO A 261 27.58 -4.55 1.89
N ARG A 262 27.85 -5.53 2.76
CA ARG A 262 28.72 -6.68 2.49
C ARG A 262 28.03 -7.81 1.73
N THR A 263 26.72 -7.75 1.51
CA THR A 263 26.02 -8.77 0.73
C THR A 263 26.22 -8.51 -0.78
N PRO A 264 26.89 -9.41 -1.53
CA PRO A 264 27.11 -9.21 -2.96
C PRO A 264 25.78 -9.12 -3.72
N GLN A 265 25.68 -8.18 -4.66
CA GLN A 265 24.59 -8.12 -5.64
C GLN A 265 24.82 -9.18 -6.74
N ASP A 266 24.61 -10.45 -6.41
CA ASP A 266 24.62 -11.52 -7.41
C ASP A 266 23.23 -11.63 -8.06
N PRO A 267 23.09 -11.51 -9.40
CA PRO A 267 21.81 -11.74 -10.10
C PRO A 267 21.16 -13.09 -9.75
N SER A 268 21.94 -14.11 -9.40
CA SER A 268 21.43 -15.42 -8.96
C SER A 268 20.70 -15.36 -7.60
N SER A 269 20.84 -14.25 -6.85
CA SER A 269 20.24 -14.06 -5.53
C SER A 269 18.78 -13.64 -5.56
N VAL A 270 18.16 -13.37 -6.72
CA VAL A 270 16.72 -13.01 -6.85
C VAL A 270 15.83 -14.05 -6.14
N LEU A 271 16.23 -15.32 -6.17
CA LEU A 271 15.53 -16.42 -5.52
C LEU A 271 15.90 -16.61 -4.04
N LYS A 272 17.12 -16.25 -3.64
CA LYS A 272 17.59 -16.39 -2.27
C LYS A 272 16.81 -15.40 -1.41
N LYS A 273 16.06 -15.90 -0.42
CA LYS A 273 15.55 -15.03 0.65
C LYS A 273 16.80 -14.44 1.31
N SER A 274 17.07 -13.15 1.12
CA SER A 274 18.10 -12.47 1.90
C SER A 274 17.80 -12.77 3.38
N ARG A 275 18.73 -13.47 4.04
CA ARG A 275 18.67 -13.67 5.48
C ARG A 275 18.84 -12.28 6.08
N ARG A 276 17.73 -11.59 6.34
CA ARG A 276 17.69 -10.37 7.15
C ARG A 276 18.23 -10.75 8.53
N ARG A 277 19.55 -10.63 8.72
CA ARG A 277 20.23 -10.89 9.98
C ARG A 277 20.01 -9.67 10.89
N GLY A 278 19.58 -9.90 12.13
CA GLY A 278 19.23 -8.87 13.11
C GLY A 278 17.84 -8.30 12.87
N ARG A 279 16.87 -8.69 13.72
CA ARG A 279 15.45 -8.35 13.57
C ARG A 279 15.06 -7.02 14.25
N GLY A 280 16.04 -6.15 14.53
CA GLY A 280 15.78 -4.88 15.19
C GLY A 280 15.20 -3.82 14.24
N TRP A 281 14.03 -3.30 14.57
CA TRP A 281 13.51 -2.06 13.95
C TRP A 281 14.36 -0.83 14.32
N THR A 282 15.23 -0.95 15.33
CA THR A 282 16.22 0.01 15.78
C THR A 282 17.29 0.36 14.73
N ARG A 283 17.44 -0.45 13.68
CA ARG A 283 18.38 -0.19 12.57
C ARG A 283 17.81 0.68 11.45
N ALA A 284 16.62 1.24 11.61
CA ALA A 284 16.02 2.10 10.60
C ALA A 284 16.91 3.32 10.32
N LEU A 285 17.10 3.65 9.03
CA LEU A 285 17.78 4.86 8.59
C LEU A 285 16.73 5.93 8.28
N GLY A 286 17.02 7.18 8.65
CA GLY A 286 16.11 8.31 8.47
C GLY A 286 15.50 8.93 9.74
N PRO A 287 15.39 8.26 10.93
CA PRO A 287 14.86 8.91 12.13
C PRO A 287 15.57 10.22 12.49
N GLU A 288 16.90 10.28 12.34
CA GLU A 288 17.66 11.51 12.61
C GLU A 288 17.35 12.63 11.60
N GLN A 289 17.20 12.29 10.30
CA GLN A 289 16.80 13.28 9.29
C GLN A 289 15.39 13.81 9.55
N LEU A 290 14.48 12.93 9.96
CA LEU A 290 13.11 13.31 10.32
C LEU A 290 13.09 14.22 11.55
N LEU A 291 13.87 13.89 12.60
CA LEU A 291 14.03 14.76 13.77
C LEU A 291 14.50 16.16 13.37
N ARG A 292 15.56 16.26 12.56
CA ARG A 292 16.09 17.56 12.08
C ARG A 292 15.04 18.35 11.27
N ALA A 293 14.25 17.68 10.44
CA ALA A 293 13.16 18.32 9.71
C ALA A 293 12.09 18.85 10.66
N CYS A 294 11.68 18.05 11.64
CA CYS A 294 10.72 18.47 12.66
C CYS A 294 11.26 19.63 13.52
N GLU A 295 12.53 19.63 13.91
CA GLU A 295 13.16 20.73 14.65
C GLU A 295 13.18 22.04 13.87
N ALA A 296 13.45 21.97 12.56
CA ALA A 296 13.38 23.14 11.69
C ALA A 296 11.95 23.69 11.58
N ILE A 297 10.94 22.82 11.53
CA ILE A 297 9.53 23.20 11.43
C ILE A 297 8.98 23.76 12.75
N THR A 298 9.28 23.10 13.88
CA THR A 298 8.77 23.53 15.19
C THR A 298 9.50 24.76 15.71
N ALA A 299 10.73 25.02 15.26
CA ALA A 299 11.54 26.20 15.60
C ALA A 299 11.61 26.46 17.12
N GLY A 300 11.73 25.40 17.92
CA GLY A 300 11.82 25.48 19.39
C GLY A 300 10.50 25.65 20.13
N LYS A 301 9.35 25.67 19.43
CA LYS A 301 8.01 25.73 20.07
C LYS A 301 7.65 24.46 20.84
N VAL A 302 8.29 23.34 20.52
CA VAL A 302 8.09 22.03 21.17
C VAL A 302 9.46 21.45 21.53
N ASP A 303 9.58 20.91 22.74
CA ASP A 303 10.79 20.22 23.17
C ASP A 303 10.89 18.81 22.56
N LEU A 304 11.88 18.63 21.68
CA LEU A 304 12.18 17.37 20.99
C LEU A 304 13.40 16.64 21.58
N SER A 305 13.94 17.11 22.72
CA SER A 305 15.09 16.50 23.42
C SER A 305 14.85 15.02 23.72
N SER A 306 13.66 14.67 24.24
CA SER A 306 13.28 13.28 24.54
C SER A 306 13.34 12.36 23.31
N TRP A 307 13.02 12.89 22.12
CA TRP A 307 13.09 12.12 20.88
C TRP A 307 14.54 11.96 20.42
N ARG A 308 15.37 13.00 20.56
CA ARG A 308 16.82 12.92 20.31
C ARG A 308 17.49 11.85 21.18
N GLU A 309 17.20 11.85 22.47
CA GLU A 309 17.71 10.84 23.42
C GLU A 309 17.24 9.43 23.08
N LYS A 310 15.98 9.28 22.65
CA LYS A 310 15.45 8.00 22.15
C LYS A 310 16.26 7.49 20.96
N ILE A 311 16.51 8.33 19.95
CA ILE A 311 17.29 7.96 18.76
C ILE A 311 18.71 7.53 19.16
N ALA A 312 19.36 8.27 20.07
CA ALA A 312 20.69 7.91 20.56
C ALA A 312 20.70 6.53 21.25
N ARG A 313 19.68 6.21 22.05
CA ARG A 313 19.51 4.88 22.66
C ARG A 313 19.29 3.78 21.63
N ASP A 314 18.45 4.02 20.61
CA ASP A 314 18.20 3.03 19.55
C ASP A 314 19.48 2.70 18.76
N VAL A 315 20.29 3.73 18.44
CA VAL A 315 21.59 3.59 17.75
C VAL A 315 22.60 2.82 18.61
N ALA A 316 22.65 3.11 19.91
CA ALA A 316 23.49 2.39 20.86
C ALA A 316 23.06 0.92 20.98
N GLY A 317 21.76 0.63 21.08
CA GLY A 317 21.26 -0.76 21.12
C GLY A 317 21.58 -1.55 19.84
N ALA A 318 21.49 -0.91 18.68
CA ALA A 318 21.74 -1.54 17.38
C ALA A 318 23.20 -1.97 17.15
N THR A 319 24.16 -1.31 17.80
CA THR A 319 25.61 -1.58 17.68
C THR A 319 26.06 -2.76 18.56
N TRP A 320 25.41 -3.00 19.70
CA TRP A 320 25.81 -4.04 20.66
C TRP A 320 25.17 -5.42 20.37
N GLY A 321 24.05 -5.47 19.64
CA GLY A 321 23.32 -6.71 19.28
C GLY A 321 23.93 -7.62 18.20
N ASN A 322 25.26 -7.63 18.03
CA ASN A 322 25.94 -8.50 17.03
C ASN A 322 26.22 -9.93 17.53
N GLY A 323 25.78 -10.29 18.73
CA GLY A 323 25.88 -11.65 19.27
C GLY A 323 24.73 -12.53 18.79
N SER A 324 25.05 -13.72 18.27
CA SER A 324 24.09 -14.78 17.97
C SER A 324 23.40 -15.26 19.26
N GLY A 325 22.32 -14.60 19.64
CA GLY A 325 21.39 -15.04 20.68
C GLY A 325 19.98 -14.86 20.14
N GLU A 326 19.11 -15.82 20.41
CA GLU A 326 17.68 -15.64 20.24
C GLU A 326 17.30 -14.39 21.06
N GLU A 327 16.96 -13.29 20.38
CA GLU A 327 16.54 -12.05 21.04
C GLU A 327 15.27 -12.39 21.83
N GLU A 328 15.41 -12.55 23.14
CA GLU A 328 14.30 -12.38 24.07
C GLU A 328 13.73 -10.98 23.77
N GLU A 329 12.45 -10.93 23.40
CA GLU A 329 11.75 -9.66 23.24
C GLU A 329 11.77 -8.97 24.61
N GLU A 330 12.75 -8.09 24.86
CA GLU A 330 12.74 -7.23 26.04
C GLU A 330 11.46 -6.37 25.96
N GLU A 331 10.44 -6.82 26.68
CA GLU A 331 9.14 -6.18 26.86
C GLU A 331 9.25 -4.88 27.68
N ASP A 332 10.46 -4.49 28.11
CA ASP A 332 10.70 -3.48 29.15
C ASP A 332 11.00 -2.06 28.61
N GLY A 333 10.67 -1.79 27.34
CA GLY A 333 10.64 -0.43 26.81
C GLY A 333 9.34 0.29 27.19
N PRO A 334 9.36 1.60 27.52
CA PRO A 334 8.18 2.35 27.96
C PRO A 334 7.00 2.10 27.03
N ALA A 335 5.86 1.72 27.60
CA ALA A 335 4.68 1.31 26.85
C ALA A 335 4.32 2.36 25.79
N VAL A 336 4.33 1.97 24.52
CA VAL A 336 3.78 2.82 23.46
C VAL A 336 2.27 2.76 23.63
N LEU A 337 1.68 3.87 24.08
CA LEU A 337 0.22 3.99 24.18
C LEU A 337 -0.33 3.98 22.75
N VAL A 338 -1.07 2.91 22.42
CA VAL A 338 -1.82 2.79 21.18
C VAL A 338 -3.28 3.05 21.51
N GLU A 339 -3.77 4.22 21.11
CA GLU A 339 -5.19 4.53 21.23
C GLU A 339 -5.88 4.26 19.91
N GLN A 340 -6.82 3.30 19.93
CA GLN A 340 -7.81 3.15 18.87
C GLN A 340 -8.96 4.09 19.18
N GLN A 341 -8.88 5.31 18.66
CA GLN A 341 -9.98 6.27 18.81
C GLN A 341 -11.10 5.87 17.84
N THR A 342 -12.27 5.53 18.39
CA THR A 342 -13.49 5.41 17.60
C THR A 342 -13.97 6.82 17.21
N ASP A 343 -14.64 6.96 16.08
CA ASP A 343 -15.18 8.24 15.59
C ASP A 343 -15.99 9.03 16.64
N SER A 344 -16.55 8.36 17.64
CA SER A 344 -17.33 8.96 18.72
C SER A 344 -16.49 9.63 19.82
N ALA A 345 -15.20 9.29 19.93
CA ALA A 345 -14.28 9.82 20.95
C ALA A 345 -13.33 10.89 20.40
N MET A 346 -13.35 11.12 19.08
CA MET A 346 -12.58 12.16 18.43
C MET A 346 -13.43 13.43 18.45
N GLU A 347 -13.33 14.23 19.50
CA GLU A 347 -13.82 15.60 19.44
C GLU A 347 -13.01 16.32 18.35
N PRO A 348 -13.63 16.80 17.27
CA PRO A 348 -12.92 17.63 16.32
C PRO A 348 -12.36 18.85 17.06
N ALA A 349 -11.26 19.41 16.57
CA ALA A 349 -10.72 20.65 17.10
C ALA A 349 -11.67 21.81 16.74
N GLY A 350 -11.76 22.79 17.63
CA GLY A 350 -12.55 24.01 17.44
C GLY A 350 -12.24 24.73 16.11
N PRO A 351 -13.01 25.78 15.75
CA PRO A 351 -12.77 26.56 14.53
C PRO A 351 -11.35 27.18 14.47
N THR A 352 -10.66 27.27 15.60
CA THR A 352 -9.26 27.68 15.72
C THR A 352 -8.38 26.45 15.97
N ARG A 353 -7.51 26.16 15.00
CA ARG A 353 -6.54 25.06 15.09
C ARG A 353 -5.44 25.43 16.08
N GLU A 354 -5.51 24.87 17.29
CA GLU A 354 -4.45 25.00 18.28
C GLU A 354 -3.25 24.13 17.89
N HIS A 355 -2.19 24.76 17.39
CA HIS A 355 -0.94 24.08 17.10
C HIS A 355 -0.26 23.63 18.40
N TYR A 356 0.34 22.43 18.36
CA TYR A 356 1.12 21.88 19.47
C TYR A 356 0.35 21.81 20.80
N LYS A 357 -0.92 21.39 20.73
CA LYS A 357 -1.78 21.24 21.91
C LYS A 357 -1.06 20.46 23.02
N ASP A 358 -1.10 20.99 24.24
CA ASP A 358 -0.42 20.43 25.42
C ASP A 358 1.11 20.30 25.28
N GLY A 359 1.73 21.09 24.39
CA GLY A 359 3.17 21.02 24.11
C GLY A 359 3.58 19.79 23.30
N VAL A 360 2.61 19.11 22.66
CA VAL A 360 2.82 17.88 21.90
C VAL A 360 2.71 18.16 20.41
N VAL A 361 3.74 17.81 19.63
CA VAL A 361 3.66 17.86 18.17
C VAL A 361 2.96 16.61 17.61
N THR A 362 1.94 16.82 16.79
CA THR A 362 1.21 15.75 16.10
C THR A 362 1.70 15.59 14.66
N ILE A 363 2.17 14.41 14.31
CA ILE A 363 2.73 14.07 13.01
C ILE A 363 1.81 13.06 12.30
N GLY A 364 1.14 13.50 11.22
CA GLY A 364 0.23 12.66 10.43
C GLY A 364 0.91 11.92 9.30
N CYS A 365 0.82 10.60 9.27
CA CYS A 365 1.39 9.77 8.20
C CYS A 365 0.36 9.53 7.10
N VAL A 366 0.59 10.10 5.91
CA VAL A 366 -0.24 9.95 4.70
C VAL A 366 0.55 9.24 3.61
N GLY A 367 -0.14 8.47 2.78
CA GLY A 367 0.47 7.86 1.59
C GLY A 367 -0.28 6.64 1.08
N PHE A 368 0.15 6.15 -0.08
CA PHE A 368 -0.49 5.04 -0.79
C PHE A 368 -0.39 3.72 0.00
N PRO A 369 -1.17 2.69 -0.33
CA PRO A 369 -0.95 1.35 0.19
C PRO A 369 0.47 0.84 -0.12
N ASN A 370 1.03 0.01 0.76
CA ASN A 370 2.31 -0.67 0.56
C ASN A 370 3.57 0.20 0.35
N VAL A 371 3.49 1.53 0.38
CA VAL A 371 4.68 2.42 0.39
C VAL A 371 5.54 2.26 1.65
N GLY A 372 4.99 1.63 2.69
CA GLY A 372 5.71 1.26 3.91
C GLY A 372 5.38 2.12 5.14
N LYS A 373 4.25 2.82 5.17
CA LYS A 373 3.81 3.66 6.32
C LYS A 373 3.95 2.98 7.68
N SER A 374 3.29 1.84 7.86
CA SER A 374 3.34 1.10 9.13
C SER A 374 4.72 0.49 9.42
N SER A 375 5.56 0.27 8.40
CA SER A 375 6.96 -0.13 8.61
C SER A 375 7.83 1.05 9.02
N LEU A 376 7.55 2.25 8.51
CA LEU A 376 8.17 3.49 8.95
C LEU A 376 7.83 3.76 10.42
N ILE A 377 6.57 3.62 10.82
CA ILE A 377 6.14 3.78 12.23
C ILE A 377 6.91 2.83 13.15
N ASN A 378 6.95 1.53 12.82
CA ASN A 378 7.72 0.57 13.61
C ASN A 378 9.23 0.91 13.65
N GLY A 379 9.78 1.42 12.53
CA GLY A 379 11.17 1.88 12.46
C GLY A 379 11.45 3.11 13.34
N LEU A 380 10.53 4.08 13.40
CA LEU A 380 10.63 5.24 14.29
C LEU A 380 10.51 4.83 15.76
N VAL A 381 9.57 3.93 16.06
CA VAL A 381 9.34 3.42 17.40
C VAL A 381 10.49 2.53 17.87
N GLY A 382 11.20 1.86 16.96
CA GLY A 382 12.32 0.97 17.28
C GLY A 382 11.88 -0.46 17.64
N ARG A 383 10.57 -0.73 17.69
CA ARG A 383 9.97 -2.06 17.89
C ARG A 383 8.68 -2.22 17.08
N LYS A 384 8.20 -3.46 16.96
CA LYS A 384 6.98 -3.77 16.22
C LYS A 384 5.73 -3.40 17.04
N VAL A 385 5.10 -2.27 16.73
CA VAL A 385 3.83 -1.83 17.34
C VAL A 385 2.63 -1.96 16.39
N VAL A 386 2.88 -1.87 15.08
CA VAL A 386 1.85 -2.02 14.05
C VAL A 386 2.08 -3.31 13.26
N SER A 387 0.99 -4.02 12.98
CA SER A 387 1.03 -5.16 12.06
C SER A 387 1.27 -4.68 10.63
N VAL A 388 2.15 -5.37 9.90
CA VAL A 388 2.51 -5.03 8.51
C VAL A 388 2.08 -6.15 7.57
N SER A 389 1.59 -5.78 6.39
CA SER A 389 1.17 -6.72 5.34
C SER A 389 1.56 -6.18 3.97
N ARG A 390 1.66 -7.09 3.00
CA ARG A 390 1.85 -6.76 1.58
C ARG A 390 0.53 -6.53 0.84
N THR A 391 -0.58 -6.84 1.48
CA THR A 391 -1.91 -6.66 0.89
C THR A 391 -2.38 -5.23 1.16
N PRO A 392 -2.77 -4.46 0.13
CA PRO A 392 -3.42 -3.16 0.30
C PRO A 392 -4.65 -3.25 1.21
N GLY A 393 -4.96 -2.18 1.95
CA GLY A 393 -6.10 -2.14 2.86
C GLY A 393 -5.93 -2.96 4.16
N HIS A 394 -4.67 -3.17 4.58
CA HIS A 394 -4.34 -3.81 5.86
C HIS A 394 -4.56 -2.87 7.05
N THR A 395 -3.99 -1.66 6.99
CA THR A 395 -4.32 -0.57 7.91
C THR A 395 -5.68 -0.01 7.50
N ARG A 396 -6.69 -0.22 8.34
CA ARG A 396 -8.09 0.14 8.06
C ARG A 396 -8.59 1.29 8.91
N TYR A 397 -7.98 1.53 10.06
CA TYR A 397 -8.44 2.51 11.04
C TYR A 397 -7.34 3.50 11.33
N PHE A 398 -7.76 4.74 11.58
CA PHE A 398 -6.92 5.74 12.18
C PHE A 398 -6.41 5.25 13.54
N GLN A 399 -5.12 5.42 13.79
CA GLN A 399 -4.47 5.00 15.01
C GLN A 399 -3.47 6.06 15.44
N THR A 400 -3.37 6.25 16.76
CA THR A 400 -2.45 7.20 17.36
C THR A 400 -1.38 6.46 18.17
N TYR A 401 -0.12 6.85 17.99
CA TYR A 401 1.04 6.29 18.67
C TYR A 401 1.85 7.40 19.31
N PHE A 402 2.13 7.31 20.60
CA PHE A 402 3.09 8.21 21.25
C PHE A 402 4.51 7.71 21.04
N LEU A 403 5.32 8.49 20.33
CA LEU A 403 6.73 8.19 20.11
C LEU A 403 7.56 8.62 21.31
N THR A 404 7.24 9.80 21.85
CA THR A 404 7.70 10.35 23.13
C THR A 404 6.53 11.12 23.78
N PRO A 405 6.64 11.59 25.03
CA PRO A 405 5.61 12.43 25.65
C PRO A 405 5.28 13.70 24.85
N SER A 406 6.26 14.25 24.11
CA SER A 406 6.09 15.46 23.29
C SER A 406 5.83 15.19 21.80
N VAL A 407 5.85 13.94 21.33
CA VAL A 407 5.72 13.59 19.91
C VAL A 407 4.69 12.49 19.71
N LYS A 408 3.64 12.81 18.96
CA LYS A 408 2.52 11.92 18.64
C LYS A 408 2.50 11.63 17.15
N LEU A 409 2.40 10.36 16.76
CA LEU A 409 2.25 9.89 15.38
C LEU A 409 0.82 9.46 15.12
N CYS A 410 0.26 9.82 13.98
CA CYS A 410 -1.06 9.37 13.52
C CYS A 410 -0.92 8.56 12.23
N ASP A 411 -1.43 7.32 12.21
CA ASP A 411 -1.43 6.45 11.01
C ASP A 411 -2.79 6.53 10.31
N CYS A 412 -2.78 6.72 8.99
CA CYS A 412 -3.98 6.69 8.16
C CYS A 412 -4.03 5.44 7.27
N PRO A 413 -5.22 4.95 6.90
CA PRO A 413 -5.35 3.97 5.84
C PRO A 413 -4.67 4.41 4.54
N GLY A 414 -4.23 3.45 3.73
CA GLY A 414 -3.66 3.78 2.42
C GLY A 414 -4.71 4.36 1.49
N LEU A 415 -4.49 5.58 1.01
CA LEU A 415 -5.37 6.31 0.11
C LEU A 415 -4.84 6.22 -1.32
N ILE A 416 -5.74 6.13 -2.28
CA ILE A 416 -5.41 6.00 -3.70
C ILE A 416 -6.12 7.11 -4.43
N PHE A 417 -5.34 8.03 -4.97
CA PHE A 417 -5.78 9.22 -5.68
C PHE A 417 -6.07 8.88 -7.15
N PRO A 418 -7.04 9.56 -7.79
CA PRO A 418 -7.25 9.42 -9.22
C PRO A 418 -6.00 9.88 -9.98
N SER A 419 -5.66 9.14 -11.03
CA SER A 419 -4.50 9.41 -11.88
C SER A 419 -4.66 8.70 -13.23
N LEU A 420 -3.83 9.05 -14.20
CA LEU A 420 -3.79 8.45 -15.54
C LEU A 420 -2.76 7.32 -15.64
N LEU A 421 -2.37 6.74 -14.51
CA LEU A 421 -1.39 5.66 -14.50
C LEU A 421 -1.90 4.40 -15.20
N PRO A 422 -1.05 3.75 -16.01
CA PRO A 422 -1.36 2.42 -16.53
C PRO A 422 -1.67 1.44 -15.38
N ARG A 423 -2.75 0.66 -15.52
CA ARG A 423 -3.18 -0.31 -14.50
C ARG A 423 -2.07 -1.31 -14.16
N GLN A 424 -1.24 -1.67 -15.13
CA GLN A 424 -0.08 -2.55 -14.96
C GLN A 424 0.95 -1.95 -14.00
N LEU A 425 1.27 -0.66 -14.16
CA LEU A 425 2.19 0.05 -13.27
C LEU A 425 1.58 0.19 -11.87
N GLN A 426 0.29 0.47 -11.77
CA GLN A 426 -0.39 0.55 -10.48
C GLN A 426 -0.36 -0.78 -9.69
N VAL A 427 -0.48 -1.92 -10.40
CA VAL A 427 -0.29 -3.25 -9.81
C VAL A 427 1.15 -3.44 -9.33
N LEU A 428 2.14 -3.05 -10.15
CA LEU A 428 3.57 -3.14 -9.82
C LEU A 428 4.00 -2.16 -8.72
N ALA A 429 3.26 -1.08 -8.50
CA ALA A 429 3.42 -0.17 -7.36
C ALA A 429 2.80 -0.72 -6.07
N GLY A 430 2.09 -1.85 -6.15
CA GLY A 430 1.50 -2.52 -4.99
C GLY A 430 0.25 -1.82 -4.48
N VAL A 431 -0.40 -1.00 -5.30
CA VAL A 431 -1.60 -0.24 -4.94
C VAL A 431 -2.84 -1.14 -4.98
N TYR A 432 -2.90 -2.08 -5.92
CA TYR A 432 -3.98 -3.06 -6.06
C TYR A 432 -3.61 -4.44 -5.48
N PRO A 433 -4.52 -5.14 -4.78
CA PRO A 433 -4.23 -6.46 -4.23
C PRO A 433 -4.03 -7.52 -5.32
N ILE A 434 -2.79 -7.97 -5.50
CA ILE A 434 -2.38 -8.98 -6.51
C ILE A 434 -3.30 -10.20 -6.53
N ALA A 435 -3.68 -10.73 -5.36
CA ALA A 435 -4.51 -11.92 -5.25
C ALA A 435 -5.95 -11.77 -5.79
N GLN A 436 -6.41 -10.54 -6.03
CA GLN A 436 -7.76 -10.24 -6.52
C GLN A 436 -7.76 -9.76 -7.98
N ILE A 437 -6.60 -9.71 -8.63
CA ILE A 437 -6.47 -9.34 -10.03
C ILE A 437 -7.05 -10.45 -10.91
N GLN A 438 -7.92 -10.10 -11.85
CA GLN A 438 -8.53 -11.07 -12.77
C GLN A 438 -7.54 -11.51 -13.86
N GLU A 439 -6.71 -10.58 -14.32
CA GLU A 439 -5.74 -10.76 -15.39
C GLU A 439 -4.39 -10.14 -14.94
N PRO A 440 -3.45 -10.95 -14.41
CA PRO A 440 -2.16 -10.47 -13.94
C PRO A 440 -1.05 -10.49 -15.01
N TYR A 441 -1.30 -11.08 -16.18
CA TYR A 441 -0.29 -11.39 -17.19
C TYR A 441 0.20 -10.13 -17.89
N THR A 442 -0.69 -9.20 -18.26
CA THR A 442 -0.26 -7.93 -18.87
C THR A 442 0.64 -7.11 -17.95
N ALA A 443 0.45 -7.19 -16.63
CA ALA A 443 1.35 -6.57 -15.66
C ALA A 443 2.73 -7.24 -15.62
N VAL A 444 2.79 -8.57 -15.82
CA VAL A 444 4.06 -9.29 -16.00
C VAL A 444 4.74 -8.88 -17.30
N GLY A 445 4.00 -8.74 -18.40
CA GLY A 445 4.54 -8.24 -19.67
C GLY A 445 5.08 -6.81 -19.56
N TYR A 446 4.35 -5.93 -18.86
CA TYR A 446 4.80 -4.57 -18.59
C TYR A 446 6.11 -4.54 -17.78
N LEU A 447 6.26 -5.45 -16.82
CA LEU A 447 7.51 -5.63 -16.07
C LEU A 447 8.63 -6.18 -16.95
N ALA A 448 8.37 -7.25 -17.70
CA ALA A 448 9.37 -7.96 -18.48
C ALA A 448 9.88 -7.19 -19.72
N SER A 449 9.11 -6.23 -20.21
CA SER A 449 9.59 -5.28 -21.23
C SER A 449 10.58 -4.25 -20.67
N ARG A 450 10.63 -4.05 -19.35
CA ARG A 450 11.46 -3.02 -18.68
C ARG A 450 12.57 -3.59 -17.82
N VAL A 451 12.41 -4.82 -17.37
CA VAL A 451 13.36 -5.56 -16.54
C VAL A 451 13.65 -6.87 -17.27
N PRO A 452 14.92 -7.30 -17.39
CA PRO A 452 15.27 -8.54 -18.08
C PRO A 452 14.91 -9.78 -17.24
N VAL A 453 13.61 -10.00 -17.02
CA VAL A 453 13.04 -11.03 -16.13
C VAL A 453 13.50 -12.43 -16.56
N GLN A 454 13.52 -12.70 -17.85
CA GLN A 454 13.94 -13.99 -18.43
C GLN A 454 15.39 -14.31 -18.05
N ALA A 455 16.29 -13.33 -18.17
CA ALA A 455 17.70 -13.48 -17.83
C ALA A 455 17.90 -13.59 -16.31
N LEU A 456 17.28 -12.70 -15.53
CA LEU A 456 17.39 -12.68 -14.06
C LEU A 456 16.85 -13.95 -13.40
N LEU A 457 15.81 -14.54 -13.99
CA LEU A 457 15.22 -15.78 -13.49
C LEU A 457 15.74 -17.01 -14.20
N HIS A 458 16.66 -16.89 -15.16
CA HIS A 458 17.16 -17.99 -16.01
C HIS A 458 16.01 -18.87 -16.54
N LEU A 459 15.06 -18.25 -17.23
CA LEU A 459 13.92 -18.93 -17.83
C LEU A 459 14.31 -19.54 -19.17
N ARG A 460 13.75 -20.71 -19.48
CA ARG A 460 13.81 -21.32 -20.81
C ARG A 460 12.45 -21.14 -21.48
N HIS A 461 12.46 -20.84 -22.77
CA HIS A 461 11.21 -20.67 -23.50
C HIS A 461 10.42 -21.99 -23.50
N PRO A 462 9.09 -21.98 -23.29
CA PRO A 462 8.29 -23.22 -23.24
C PRO A 462 8.37 -24.04 -24.53
N GLU A 463 8.52 -23.39 -25.68
CA GLU A 463 8.60 -24.03 -27.01
C GLU A 463 10.04 -24.29 -27.49
N ALA A 464 11.07 -23.91 -26.72
CA ALA A 464 12.45 -24.14 -27.13
C ALA A 464 12.83 -25.61 -26.93
N GLU A 465 12.77 -26.39 -28.00
CA GLU A 465 13.33 -27.75 -28.05
C GLU A 465 14.87 -27.71 -28.17
N ASP A 466 15.40 -26.73 -28.92
CA ASP A 466 16.83 -26.45 -29.06
C ASP A 466 17.20 -25.20 -28.24
N PRO A 467 18.19 -25.26 -27.32
CA PRO A 467 18.67 -24.09 -26.57
C PRO A 467 19.22 -22.93 -27.41
N SER A 468 19.54 -23.17 -28.68
CA SER A 468 20.11 -22.17 -29.59
C SER A 468 19.06 -21.41 -30.41
N ALA A 469 17.81 -21.87 -30.45
CA ALA A 469 16.73 -21.22 -31.19
C ALA A 469 16.19 -20.01 -30.41
N GLU A 470 16.21 -18.83 -31.03
CA GLU A 470 15.58 -17.64 -30.46
C GLU A 470 14.07 -17.65 -30.73
N HIS A 471 13.28 -17.70 -29.65
CA HIS A 471 11.82 -17.58 -29.71
C HIS A 471 11.37 -16.21 -29.19
N PRO A 472 10.40 -15.54 -29.85
CA PRO A 472 9.81 -14.32 -29.33
C PRO A 472 9.01 -14.62 -28.06
N TRP A 473 9.21 -13.83 -27.01
CA TRP A 473 8.50 -14.01 -25.74
C TRP A 473 7.24 -13.15 -25.67
N CYS A 474 6.10 -13.72 -25.32
CA CYS A 474 4.95 -12.97 -24.82
C CYS A 474 4.87 -13.04 -23.27
N ALA A 475 3.94 -12.28 -22.69
CA ALA A 475 3.75 -12.27 -21.24
C ALA A 475 3.29 -13.63 -20.70
N TRP A 476 2.53 -14.38 -21.50
CA TRP A 476 2.08 -15.72 -21.19
C TRP A 476 3.25 -16.71 -21.10
N ASP A 477 4.19 -16.68 -22.06
CA ASP A 477 5.35 -17.59 -22.11
C ASP A 477 6.24 -17.44 -20.88
N ILE A 478 6.45 -16.20 -20.42
CA ILE A 478 7.20 -15.92 -19.19
C ILE A 478 6.51 -16.56 -17.98
N CYS A 479 5.20 -16.43 -17.90
CA CYS A 479 4.43 -17.00 -16.80
C CYS A 479 4.42 -18.53 -16.86
N GLU A 480 4.33 -19.12 -18.04
CA GLU A 480 4.39 -20.57 -18.25
C GLU A 480 5.77 -21.14 -17.93
N ALA A 481 6.84 -20.55 -18.46
CA ALA A 481 8.22 -20.92 -18.14
C ALA A 481 8.50 -20.85 -16.64
N TRP A 482 7.95 -19.83 -15.96
CA TRP A 482 8.06 -19.71 -14.51
C TRP A 482 7.24 -20.77 -13.77
N ALA A 483 6.04 -21.10 -14.25
CA ALA A 483 5.21 -22.17 -13.71
C ALA A 483 5.94 -23.51 -13.77
N GLU A 484 6.54 -23.84 -14.93
CA GLU A 484 7.33 -25.04 -15.14
C GLU A 484 8.52 -25.09 -14.17
N LYS A 485 9.32 -24.02 -14.14
CA LYS A 485 10.51 -23.93 -13.27
C LYS A 485 10.19 -24.06 -11.77
N ARG A 486 9.00 -23.61 -11.35
CA ARG A 486 8.53 -23.69 -9.95
C ARG A 486 7.72 -24.95 -9.65
N GLY A 487 7.41 -25.79 -10.64
CA GLY A 487 6.51 -26.93 -10.49
C GLY A 487 5.08 -26.52 -10.14
N TYR A 488 4.63 -25.33 -10.56
CA TYR A 488 3.25 -24.89 -10.36
C TYR A 488 2.35 -25.60 -11.38
N LYS A 489 1.67 -26.65 -10.94
CA LYS A 489 0.72 -27.41 -11.75
C LYS A 489 -0.71 -27.29 -11.20
N THR A 490 -1.69 -27.34 -12.09
CA THR A 490 -3.12 -27.35 -11.75
C THR A 490 -3.54 -28.72 -11.21
N ALA A 491 -4.38 -28.75 -10.18
CA ALA A 491 -4.74 -29.98 -9.47
C ALA A 491 -5.47 -31.03 -10.33
N LYS A 492 -6.25 -30.60 -11.33
CA LYS A 492 -7.09 -31.51 -12.13
C LYS A 492 -6.41 -32.03 -13.39
N ALA A 493 -5.67 -31.19 -14.09
CA ALA A 493 -5.17 -31.48 -15.44
C ALA A 493 -3.64 -31.57 -15.50
N ALA A 494 -2.95 -31.37 -14.37
CA ALA A 494 -1.48 -31.31 -14.28
C ALA A 494 -0.82 -30.34 -15.28
N ARG A 495 -1.58 -29.35 -15.81
CA ARG A 495 -1.08 -28.28 -16.68
C ARG A 495 -0.41 -27.20 -15.85
N ASN A 496 0.50 -26.44 -16.47
CA ASN A 496 1.14 -25.28 -15.84
C ASN A 496 0.10 -24.27 -15.32
N ASP A 497 0.23 -23.91 -14.03
CA ASP A 497 -0.62 -22.92 -13.38
C ASP A 497 -0.03 -21.51 -13.60
N VAL A 498 -0.32 -20.99 -14.80
CA VAL A 498 0.16 -19.69 -15.28
C VAL A 498 -0.33 -18.54 -14.40
N TYR A 499 -1.55 -18.63 -13.86
CA TYR A 499 -2.10 -17.61 -12.97
C TYR A 499 -1.31 -17.54 -11.65
N ARG A 500 -1.03 -18.69 -11.01
CA ARG A 500 -0.20 -18.75 -9.81
C ARG A 500 1.22 -18.26 -10.08
N ALA A 501 1.77 -18.59 -11.25
CA ALA A 501 3.08 -18.11 -11.67
C ALA A 501 3.12 -16.58 -11.83
N ALA A 502 2.15 -15.99 -12.52
CA ALA A 502 2.03 -14.54 -12.68
C ALA A 502 1.94 -13.82 -11.32
N ASN A 503 1.07 -14.30 -10.42
CA ASN A 503 0.98 -13.78 -9.05
C ASN A 503 2.32 -13.86 -8.29
N SER A 504 3.08 -14.94 -8.49
CA SER A 504 4.39 -15.13 -7.88
C SER A 504 5.41 -14.12 -8.42
N LEU A 505 5.45 -13.89 -9.73
CA LEU A 505 6.32 -12.90 -10.38
C LEU A 505 6.01 -11.47 -9.90
N LEU A 506 4.74 -11.08 -9.88
CA LEU A 506 4.34 -9.75 -9.41
C LEU A 506 4.71 -9.54 -7.93
N ARG A 507 4.64 -10.57 -7.08
CA ARG A 507 5.10 -10.50 -5.69
C ARG A 507 6.62 -10.36 -5.58
N LEU A 508 7.40 -10.98 -6.47
CA LEU A 508 8.86 -10.78 -6.53
C LEU A 508 9.21 -9.33 -6.89
N ALA A 509 8.42 -8.70 -7.77
CA ALA A 509 8.57 -7.29 -8.10
C ALA A 509 8.23 -6.37 -6.92
N LEU A 510 7.10 -6.62 -6.23
CA LEU A 510 6.74 -5.84 -5.02
C LEU A 510 7.76 -5.99 -3.88
N ASP A 511 8.36 -7.18 -3.72
CA ASP A 511 9.42 -7.43 -2.75
C ASP A 511 10.75 -6.74 -3.10
N GLY A 512 10.87 -6.10 -4.28
CA GLY A 512 12.10 -5.46 -4.75
C GLY A 512 13.18 -6.45 -5.19
N ARG A 513 12.81 -7.70 -5.48
CA ARG A 513 13.74 -8.71 -6.05
C ARG A 513 13.85 -8.60 -7.55
N LEU A 514 12.73 -8.27 -8.20
CA LEU A 514 12.69 -7.78 -9.57
C LEU A 514 12.43 -6.27 -9.47
N SER A 515 13.49 -5.49 -9.24
CA SER A 515 13.36 -4.04 -8.99
C SER A 515 13.13 -3.30 -10.31
N LEU A 516 11.94 -2.73 -10.47
CA LEU A 516 11.62 -1.76 -11.51
C LEU A 516 11.69 -0.37 -10.88
N CYS A 517 12.61 0.47 -11.35
CA CYS A 517 12.76 1.85 -10.90
C CYS A 517 12.53 2.81 -12.07
N PHE A 518 11.73 3.84 -11.86
CA PHE A 518 11.52 4.94 -12.79
C PHE A 518 12.45 6.10 -12.47
N GLN A 519 12.69 6.93 -13.49
CA GLN A 519 13.62 8.04 -13.48
C GLN A 519 12.86 9.37 -13.58
N PRO A 520 13.35 10.45 -12.94
CA PRO A 520 12.81 11.78 -13.19
C PRO A 520 13.15 12.24 -14.62
N PRO A 521 12.38 13.19 -15.18
CA PRO A 521 12.73 13.86 -16.44
C PRO A 521 14.16 14.41 -16.39
N GLY A 522 14.92 14.26 -17.49
CA GLY A 522 16.31 14.73 -17.60
C GLY A 522 17.36 13.88 -16.87
N TYR A 523 17.00 12.73 -16.27
CA TYR A 523 17.95 11.90 -15.53
C TYR A 523 19.14 11.41 -16.36
N SER A 524 18.91 10.95 -17.60
CA SER A 524 19.97 10.39 -18.46
C SER A 524 21.09 11.39 -18.73
N GLU A 525 20.75 12.66 -18.90
CA GLU A 525 21.69 13.75 -19.16
C GLU A 525 22.47 14.16 -17.91
N GLN A 526 21.81 14.11 -16.75
CA GLN A 526 22.39 14.56 -15.47
C GLN A 526 23.11 13.45 -14.71
N LYS A 527 23.04 12.19 -15.18
CA LYS A 527 23.50 11.02 -14.44
C LYS A 527 24.95 11.13 -13.96
N GLU A 528 25.88 11.47 -14.84
CA GLU A 528 27.30 11.62 -14.50
C GLU A 528 27.55 12.75 -13.50
N PHE A 529 26.87 13.89 -13.68
CA PHE A 529 26.91 15.01 -12.74
C PHE A 529 26.39 14.62 -11.35
N LEU A 530 25.27 13.90 -11.28
CA LEU A 530 24.66 13.44 -10.03
C LEU A 530 25.54 12.43 -9.29
N PHE A 531 26.30 11.59 -10.01
CA PHE A 531 27.29 10.69 -9.40
C PHE A 531 28.38 11.45 -8.64
N THR A 532 28.86 12.57 -9.17
CA THR A 532 29.87 13.40 -8.48
C THR A 532 29.33 14.12 -7.25
N ARG A 533 28.01 14.30 -7.17
CA ARG A 533 27.30 14.98 -6.06
C ARG A 533 26.64 14.01 -5.06
N ILE A 534 26.96 12.72 -5.12
CA ILE A 534 26.56 11.78 -4.07
C ILE A 534 27.30 12.21 -2.80
N ASN A 535 26.63 13.04 -2.01
CA ASN A 535 27.16 13.63 -0.80
C ASN A 535 27.31 12.53 0.28
N THR A 536 28.22 12.71 1.24
CA THR A 536 28.49 11.74 2.32
C THR A 536 27.22 11.30 3.07
N HIS A 537 26.19 12.15 3.13
CA HIS A 537 24.91 11.81 3.76
C HIS A 537 24.06 10.80 2.98
N VAL A 538 24.13 10.78 1.65
CA VAL A 538 23.50 9.72 0.84
C VAL A 538 24.35 8.48 0.89
N ILE A 539 25.68 8.63 0.85
CA ILE A 539 26.62 7.52 1.05
C ILE A 539 26.37 6.83 2.39
N ASN A 540 26.15 7.56 3.49
CA ASN A 540 25.90 6.98 4.81
C ASN A 540 24.56 6.20 4.91
N ILE A 541 23.66 6.34 3.92
CA ILE A 541 22.42 5.58 3.84
C ILE A 541 22.60 4.24 3.10
N PHE A 542 23.62 4.17 2.23
CA PHE A 542 23.95 3.02 1.39
C PHE A 542 25.17 2.27 1.95
#